data_AF-A0AAE6DIF7-F1
#
_entry.id   AF-A0AAE6DIF7-F1
#
_cell.length_a   1.000
_cell.length_b   1.000
_cell.length_c   1.000
_cell.angle_alpha   90.00
_cell.angle_beta   90.00
_cell.angle_gamma   90.00
#
_symmetry.space_group_name_H-M   'P 1'
#
loop_
_entity.id
_entity.type
_entity.pdbx_description
1 polymer ?
#
loop_
_entity_poly.entity_id
_entity_poly.type
_entity_poly.pdbx_seq_one_letter_code
_entity_poly.pdbx_strand_id
1 'polypeptide(L)'
;MMMTARRIGVEEARELGIVHSVYTPEALPEEARRLARRFLAGPPQALGQTKRMLNGSFETSYAVFVELEANAQAVATTTAYHAQALQRFARGQPLRFDWDRAE
;
A
#
# COMPACT_ATOMS: atom_id res chain seq x y z
N MET A 1 6.80 20.88 -16.08
CA MET A 1 6.51 21.43 -14.74
C MET A 1 7.67 22.27 -14.23
N MET A 2 8.80 21.66 -13.88
CA MET A 2 9.88 22.36 -13.15
C MET A 2 10.45 23.59 -13.88
N MET A 3 10.71 23.50 -15.19
CA MET A 3 11.28 24.64 -15.93
C MET A 3 10.22 25.55 -16.56
N THR A 4 9.03 25.01 -16.84
CA THR A 4 7.99 25.73 -17.62
C THR A 4 6.90 26.34 -16.76
N ALA A 5 6.78 25.95 -15.48
CA ALA A 5 5.71 26.32 -14.56
C ALA A 5 4.27 26.15 -15.11
N ARG A 6 4.09 25.39 -16.20
CA ARG A 6 2.77 25.18 -16.80
C ARG A 6 1.85 24.43 -15.83
N ARG A 7 0.55 24.69 -15.91
CA ARG A 7 -0.46 23.90 -15.22
C ARG A 7 -0.77 22.63 -16.01
N ILE A 8 -1.19 21.58 -15.31
CA ILE A 8 -1.64 20.32 -15.90
C ILE A 8 -3.10 20.08 -15.53
N GLY A 9 -3.83 19.40 -16.43
CA GLY A 9 -5.16 18.88 -16.16
C GLY A 9 -5.11 17.58 -15.34
N VAL A 10 -6.28 17.08 -14.93
CA VAL A 10 -6.38 15.87 -14.09
C VAL A 10 -6.10 14.59 -14.88
N GLU A 11 -6.45 14.56 -16.17
CA GLU A 11 -6.17 13.45 -17.07
C GLU A 11 -4.66 13.27 -17.26
N GLU A 12 -3.97 14.37 -17.57
CA GLU A 12 -2.51 14.38 -17.67
C GLU A 12 -1.84 14.02 -16.33
N ALA A 13 -2.35 14.52 -15.20
CA ALA A 13 -1.83 14.15 -13.89
C ALA A 13 -1.95 12.64 -13.61
N ARG A 14 -3.02 12.00 -14.09
CA ARG A 14 -3.21 10.55 -13.99
C ARG A 14 -2.23 9.79 -14.89
N GLU A 15 -2.05 10.22 -16.14
CA GLU A 15 -1.09 9.62 -17.08
C GLU A 15 0.36 9.70 -16.57
N LEU A 16 0.70 10.80 -15.89
CA LEU A 16 2.01 10.99 -15.24
C LEU A 16 2.16 10.23 -13.91
N GLY A 17 1.11 9.57 -13.42
CA GLY A 17 1.12 8.84 -12.15
C GLY A 17 1.13 9.72 -10.90
N ILE A 18 0.80 11.01 -11.01
CA ILE A 18 0.72 11.95 -9.87
C ILE A 18 -0.52 11.64 -9.02
N VAL A 19 -1.61 11.24 -9.68
CA VAL A 19 -2.86 10.79 -9.04
C VAL A 19 -3.24 9.41 -9.55
N HIS A 20 -3.82 8.59 -8.68
CA HIS A 20 -4.26 7.23 -9.05
C HIS A 20 -5.56 7.24 -9.86
N SER A 21 -6.55 8.04 -9.43
CA SER A 21 -7.90 8.08 -9.99
C SER A 21 -8.45 9.50 -9.97
N VAL A 22 -9.42 9.77 -10.86
CA VAL A 22 -10.12 11.05 -10.97
C VAL A 22 -11.61 10.80 -10.75
N TYR A 23 -12.24 11.61 -9.90
CA TYR A 23 -13.66 11.52 -9.54
C TYR A 23 -14.30 12.91 -9.60
N THR A 24 -15.63 12.97 -9.67
CA THR A 24 -16.34 14.24 -9.49
C THR A 24 -16.17 14.74 -8.05
N PRO A 25 -16.31 16.06 -7.80
CA PRO A 25 -16.17 16.63 -6.45
C PRO A 25 -17.10 15.97 -5.42
N GLU A 26 -18.30 15.57 -5.82
CA GLU A 26 -19.32 14.98 -4.95
C GLU A 26 -18.97 13.52 -4.58
N ALA A 27 -18.38 12.77 -5.51
CA ALA A 27 -18.00 11.38 -5.31
C ALA A 27 -16.66 11.21 -4.57
N LEU A 28 -15.74 12.18 -4.71
CA LEU A 28 -14.37 12.09 -4.19
C LEU A 28 -14.28 11.71 -2.70
N PRO A 29 -15.07 12.30 -1.77
CA PRO A 29 -14.96 11.96 -0.36
C PRO A 29 -15.33 10.51 -0.06
N GLU A 30 -16.34 9.96 -0.75
CA GLU A 30 -16.74 8.57 -0.53
C GLU A 30 -15.74 7.60 -1.14
N GLU A 31 -15.25 7.90 -2.34
CA GLU A 31 -14.26 7.09 -3.03
C GLU A 31 -12.91 7.03 -2.31
N ALA A 32 -12.47 8.15 -1.73
CA ALA A 32 -11.27 8.17 -0.89
C ALA A 32 -11.44 7.31 0.36
N ARG A 33 -12.61 7.35 1.01
CA ARG A 33 -12.91 6.49 2.17
C ARG A 33 -13.03 5.04 1.78
N ARG A 34 -13.65 4.72 0.64
CA ARG A 34 -13.72 3.36 0.09
C ARG A 34 -12.32 2.77 -0.08
N LEU A 35 -11.43 3.50 -0.73
CA LEU A 35 -10.03 3.07 -0.87
C LEU A 35 -9.34 2.85 0.49
N ALA A 36 -9.53 3.77 1.44
CA ALA A 36 -8.94 3.64 2.78
C ALA A 36 -9.50 2.44 3.55
N ARG A 37 -10.81 2.16 3.44
CA ARG A 37 -11.48 1.04 4.12
C ARG A 37 -10.92 -0.32 3.70
N ARG A 38 -10.47 -0.45 2.45
CA ARG A 38 -9.86 -1.70 1.95
C ARG A 38 -8.62 -2.11 2.75
N PHE A 39 -7.88 -1.14 3.31
CA PHE A 39 -6.71 -1.42 4.16
C PHE A 39 -7.04 -1.84 5.60
N LEU A 40 -8.27 -1.64 6.08
CA LEU A 40 -8.62 -1.86 7.50
C LEU A 40 -8.46 -3.31 7.94
N ALA A 41 -8.66 -4.26 7.01
CA ALA A 41 -8.47 -5.68 7.30
C ALA A 41 -7.01 -6.15 7.16
N GLY A 42 -6.11 -5.29 6.66
CA GLY A 42 -4.70 -5.58 6.42
C GLY A 42 -3.83 -5.61 7.68
N PRO A 43 -2.60 -6.17 7.59
CA PRO A 43 -1.63 -6.18 8.68
C PRO A 43 -1.00 -4.79 8.88
N PRO A 44 -1.32 -4.03 9.95
CA PRO A 44 -0.87 -2.65 10.08
C PRO A 44 0.66 -2.55 10.24
N GLN A 45 1.30 -3.51 10.92
CA GLN A 45 2.75 -3.53 11.10
C GLN A 45 3.48 -3.74 9.76
N ALA A 46 3.06 -4.73 8.98
CA ALA A 46 3.67 -5.05 7.69
C ALA A 46 3.44 -3.93 6.68
N LEU A 47 2.20 -3.42 6.55
CA LEU A 47 1.89 -2.28 5.68
C LEU A 47 2.71 -1.04 6.05
N GLY A 48 2.87 -0.77 7.35
CA GLY A 48 3.69 0.33 7.85
C GLY A 48 5.17 0.17 7.55
N GLN A 49 5.72 -1.04 7.69
CA GLN A 49 7.12 -1.34 7.35
C GLN A 49 7.36 -1.20 5.84
N THR A 50 6.49 -1.79 5.01
CA THR A 50 6.56 -1.65 3.55
C THR A 50 6.56 -0.19 3.13
N LYS A 51 5.62 0.63 3.65
CA LYS A 51 5.56 2.06 3.34
C LYS A 51 6.85 2.80 3.75
N ARG A 52 7.39 2.52 4.93
CA ARG A 52 8.63 3.15 5.40
C ARG A 52 9.82 2.81 4.52
N MET A 53 9.97 1.55 4.12
CA MET A 53 11.05 1.10 3.26
C MET A 53 10.95 1.71 1.86
N LEU A 54 9.75 1.68 1.24
CA LEU A 54 9.53 2.27 -0.08
C LEU A 54 9.84 3.77 -0.11
N ASN A 55 9.51 4.50 0.97
CA ASN A 55 9.80 5.93 1.05
C ASN A 55 11.31 6.27 1.08
N GLY A 56 12.17 5.32 1.46
CA GLY A 56 13.62 5.51 1.49
C GLY A 56 14.39 4.68 0.45
N SER A 57 13.68 4.03 -0.48
CA SER A 57 14.31 3.05 -1.38
C SER A 57 15.23 3.69 -2.42
N PHE A 58 15.00 4.95 -2.78
CA PHE A 58 15.85 5.66 -3.75
C PHE A 58 17.18 6.09 -3.14
N GLU A 59 17.23 6.28 -1.83
CA GLU A 59 18.40 6.70 -1.06
C GLU A 59 19.14 5.52 -0.41
N THR A 60 18.58 4.31 -0.49
CA THR A 60 19.12 3.11 0.15
C THR A 60 19.76 2.20 -0.88
N SER A 61 21.01 1.77 -0.63
CA SER A 61 21.65 0.78 -1.49
C SER A 61 20.93 -0.55 -1.43
N TYR A 62 20.97 -1.32 -2.53
CA TYR A 62 20.31 -2.62 -2.60
C TYR A 62 20.72 -3.56 -1.45
N ALA A 63 22.01 -3.63 -1.14
CA ALA A 63 22.52 -4.49 -0.07
C ALA A 63 21.90 -4.14 1.30
N VAL A 64 21.80 -2.84 1.62
CA VAL A 64 21.16 -2.39 2.87
C VAL A 64 19.65 -2.64 2.81
N PHE A 65 19.02 -2.43 1.65
CA PHE A 65 17.58 -2.62 1.49
C PHE A 65 17.16 -4.08 1.75
N VAL A 66 17.93 -5.05 1.25
CA VAL A 66 17.69 -6.48 1.49
C VAL A 66 17.80 -6.83 2.98
N GLU A 67 18.78 -6.27 3.69
CA GLU A 67 18.91 -6.47 5.14
C GLU A 67 17.72 -5.86 5.91
N LEU A 68 17.27 -4.65 5.50
CA LEU A 68 16.08 -4.03 6.08
C LEU A 68 14.83 -4.88 5.82
N GLU A 69 14.70 -5.45 4.63
CA GLU A 69 13.60 -6.35 4.27
C GLU A 69 13.62 -7.62 5.11
N ALA A 70 14.78 -8.28 5.24
CA ALA A 70 14.93 -9.49 6.04
C ALA A 70 14.52 -9.26 7.50
N ASN A 71 14.95 -8.14 8.09
CA ASN A 71 14.53 -7.74 9.43
C ASN A 71 13.03 -7.45 9.53
N ALA A 72 12.46 -6.75 8.54
CA ALA A 72 11.03 -6.47 8.49
C ALA A 72 10.20 -7.76 8.41
N GLN A 73 10.62 -8.72 7.58
CA GLN A 73 9.98 -10.03 7.46
C GLN A 73 10.09 -10.82 8.78
N ALA A 74 11.26 -10.85 9.42
CA ALA A 74 11.44 -11.50 10.71
C ALA A 74 10.50 -10.94 11.78
N VAL A 75 10.25 -9.63 11.79
CA VAL A 75 9.25 -9.03 12.68
C VAL A 75 7.83 -9.40 12.23
N ALA A 76 7.51 -9.29 10.94
CA ALA A 76 6.17 -9.54 10.42
C ALA A 76 5.68 -10.97 10.70
N THR A 77 6.56 -11.96 10.58
CA THR A 77 6.23 -13.38 10.83
C THR A 77 5.90 -13.70 12.29
N THR A 78 6.39 -12.89 13.23
CA THR A 78 6.07 -13.04 14.67
C THR A 78 4.71 -12.46 15.07
N THR A 79 4.04 -11.73 14.16
CA THR A 79 2.77 -11.08 14.48
C THR A 79 1.61 -12.07 14.58
N ALA A 80 0.64 -11.77 15.44
CA ALA A 80 -0.61 -12.55 15.53
C ALA A 80 -1.38 -12.57 14.19
N TYR A 81 -1.28 -11.49 13.40
CA TYR A 81 -1.88 -11.43 12.07
C TYR A 81 -1.30 -12.53 11.15
N HIS A 82 0.03 -12.66 11.11
CA HIS A 82 0.70 -13.67 10.31
C HIS A 82 0.30 -15.09 10.73
N ALA A 83 0.29 -15.37 12.04
CA ALA A 83 -0.15 -16.66 12.56
C ALA A 83 -1.61 -17.00 12.16
N GLN A 84 -2.53 -16.03 12.23
CA GLN A 84 -3.92 -16.20 11.79
C GLN A 84 -4.03 -16.41 10.28
N ALA A 85 -3.23 -15.68 9.50
CA ALA A 85 -3.21 -15.83 8.04
C ALA A 85 -2.75 -17.24 7.63
N LEU A 86 -1.70 -17.77 8.24
CA LEU A 86 -1.23 -19.14 8.02
C LEU A 86 -2.29 -20.18 8.39
N GLN A 87 -2.97 -20.02 9.54
CA GLN A 87 -4.02 -20.94 9.97
C GLN A 87 -5.21 -20.95 8.99
N ARG A 88 -5.63 -19.78 8.51
CA ARG A 88 -6.71 -19.67 7.51
C ARG A 88 -6.30 -20.32 6.20
N PHE A 89 -5.09 -20.01 5.73
CA PHE A 89 -4.54 -20.60 4.51
C PHE A 89 -4.49 -22.13 4.59
N ALA A 90 -3.95 -22.70 5.67
CA ALA A 90 -3.86 -24.14 5.86
C ALA A 90 -5.23 -24.84 5.92
N ARG A 91 -6.29 -24.12 6.29
CA ARG A 91 -7.68 -24.62 6.35
C ARG A 91 -8.48 -24.33 5.08
N GLY A 92 -7.87 -23.75 4.04
CA GLY A 92 -8.58 -23.31 2.82
C GLY A 92 -9.60 -22.21 3.07
N GLN A 93 -9.45 -21.44 4.15
CA GLN A 93 -10.34 -20.33 4.49
C GLN A 93 -9.86 -19.02 3.84
N PRO A 94 -10.77 -18.10 3.49
CA PRO A 94 -10.38 -16.79 2.98
C PRO A 94 -9.47 -16.03 3.95
N LEU A 95 -8.46 -15.34 3.41
CA LEU A 95 -7.63 -14.43 4.17
C LEU A 95 -8.48 -13.26 4.68
N ARG A 96 -8.06 -12.64 5.80
CA ARG A 96 -8.77 -11.46 6.33
C ARG A 96 -8.60 -10.25 5.42
N PHE A 97 -7.41 -10.08 4.86
CA PHE A 97 -7.11 -9.08 3.86
C PHE A 97 -6.97 -9.76 2.50
N ASP A 98 -7.81 -9.31 1.59
CA ASP A 98 -7.82 -9.72 0.19
C ASP A 98 -8.17 -8.47 -0.61
N TRP A 99 -7.20 -7.94 -1.34
CA TRP A 99 -7.38 -6.67 -2.06
C TRP A 99 -8.53 -6.79 -3.06
N ASP A 100 -8.58 -7.88 -3.82
CA ASP A 100 -9.54 -8.04 -4.91
C ASP A 100 -10.96 -8.37 -4.42
N ARG A 101 -11.11 -8.78 -3.16
CA ARG A 101 -12.40 -9.03 -2.51
C ARG A 101 -12.85 -7.95 -1.51
N ALA A 102 -11.99 -6.99 -1.20
CA ALA A 102 -12.35 -5.90 -0.30
C ALA A 102 -13.22 -4.86 -1.04
N GLU A 103 -14.48 -4.73 -0.60
CA GLU A 103 -15.45 -3.72 -1.09
C GLU A 103 -15.04 -2.27 -0.75
#